data_AF-A0A8S4RB19-F1
#
_entry.id   AF-A0A8S4RB19-F1
#
_cell.length_a   1.000
_cell.length_b   1.000
_cell.length_c   1.000
_cell.angle_alpha   90.00
_cell.angle_beta   90.00
_cell.angle_gamma   90.00
#
_symmetry.space_group_name_H-M   'P 1'
#
loop_
_entity.id
_entity.type
_entity.pdbx_description
1 polymer ?
#
loop_
_entity_poly.entity_id
_entity_poly.type
_entity_poly.pdbx_seq_one_letter_code
_entity_poly.pdbx_strand_id
1 'polypeptide(L)'
;MERSFLNIKRKERVRNVCIRKKTKATDAIKHVLVPKWKWAGHIQRVKDERWSYIVTNWYPRDSKRRRGRPLRRWSGDITQIAGKTWARAAMDRKSWLLMEEAFTAKCGPYNKY
;
A
#
# COMPACT_ATOMS: atom_id res chain seq x y z
N MET A 1 4.79 22.74 -1.39
CA MET A 1 4.46 23.01 0.02
C MET A 1 5.69 22.99 0.92
N GLU A 2 6.43 21.88 1.06
CA GLU A 2 7.59 21.83 1.98
C GLU A 2 8.65 22.92 1.70
N ARG A 3 8.90 23.24 0.42
CA ARG A 3 9.83 24.31 0.02
C ARG A 3 9.37 25.70 0.46
N SER A 4 8.09 26.00 0.31
CA SER A 4 7.54 27.32 0.67
C SER A 4 7.53 27.52 2.18
N PHE A 5 7.28 26.46 2.97
CA PHE A 5 7.37 26.50 4.42
C PHE A 5 8.77 26.87 4.93
N LEU A 6 9.82 26.41 4.24
CA LEU A 6 11.22 26.72 4.57
C LEU A 6 11.79 27.92 3.82
N ASN A 7 10.97 28.67 3.06
CA ASN A 7 11.40 29.76 2.19
C ASN A 7 12.50 29.40 1.17
N ILE A 8 12.61 28.13 0.77
CA ILE A 8 13.63 27.63 -0.17
C ILE A 8 13.17 27.86 -1.61
N LYS A 9 13.92 28.64 -2.37
CA LYS A 9 13.66 28.91 -3.79
C LYS A 9 14.12 27.75 -4.67
N ARG A 10 13.58 27.67 -5.90
CA ARG A 10 14.03 26.66 -6.89
C ARG A 10 15.50 26.85 -7.31
N LYS A 11 16.00 28.09 -7.30
CA LYS A 11 17.38 28.45 -7.66
C LYS A 11 18.44 27.80 -6.76
N GLU A 12 18.12 27.57 -5.49
CA GLU A 12 19.04 26.96 -4.52
C GLU A 12 19.30 25.47 -4.77
N ARG A 13 18.56 24.83 -5.69
CA ARG A 13 18.74 23.42 -6.11
C ARG A 13 18.88 22.40 -4.95
N VAL A 14 18.34 22.74 -3.77
CA VAL A 14 18.36 21.86 -2.61
C VAL A 14 17.55 20.58 -2.91
N ARG A 15 18.18 19.43 -2.66
CA ARG A 15 17.56 18.11 -2.84
C ARG A 15 16.37 17.92 -1.90
N ASN A 16 15.31 17.29 -2.39
CA ASN A 16 14.11 17.02 -1.58
C ASN A 16 14.39 16.13 -0.35
N VAL A 17 15.42 15.27 -0.41
CA VAL A 17 15.85 14.47 0.75
C VAL A 17 16.32 15.36 1.90
N CYS A 18 17.07 16.42 1.62
CA CYS A 18 17.53 17.38 2.63
C CYS A 18 16.35 18.17 3.24
N ILE A 19 15.37 18.51 2.41
CA ILE A 19 14.15 19.22 2.84
C ILE A 19 13.32 18.33 3.76
N ARG A 20 13.05 17.08 3.35
CA ARG A 20 12.31 16.09 4.16
C ARG A 20 12.99 15.79 5.49
N LYS A 21 14.33 15.73 5.53
CA LYS A 21 15.09 15.61 6.79
C LYS A 21 14.83 16.76 7.75
N LYS A 22 14.67 17.99 7.22
CA LYS A 22 14.38 19.19 8.02
C LYS A 22 12.91 19.27 8.46
N THR A 23 11.98 18.98 7.56
CA THR A 23 10.54 19.07 7.83
C THR A 23 10.02 17.88 8.65
N LYS A 24 10.76 16.77 8.70
CA LYS A 24 10.34 15.49 9.31
C LYS A 24 8.99 14.99 8.77
N ALA A 25 8.63 15.42 7.55
CA ALA A 25 7.37 15.04 6.92
C ALA A 25 7.35 13.52 6.65
N THR A 26 6.24 12.88 6.98
CA THR A 26 6.01 11.46 6.67
C THR A 26 5.90 11.27 5.16
N ASP A 27 6.51 10.20 4.65
CA ASP A 27 6.38 9.87 3.24
C ASP A 27 4.93 9.48 2.92
N ALA A 28 4.34 10.14 1.92
CA ALA A 28 2.95 9.96 1.54
C ALA A 28 2.62 8.51 1.16
N ILE A 29 3.56 7.80 0.52
CA ILE A 29 3.34 6.42 0.12
C ILE A 29 3.30 5.54 1.38
N LYS A 30 4.26 5.70 2.28
CA LYS A 30 4.26 4.97 3.57
C LYS A 30 2.99 5.25 4.37
N HIS A 31 2.52 6.50 4.38
CA HIS A 31 1.29 6.92 5.06
C HIS A 31 0.03 6.23 4.51
N VAL A 32 -0.03 5.96 3.20
CA VAL A 32 -1.17 5.27 2.58
C VAL A 32 -1.09 3.74 2.73
N LEU A 33 0.12 3.18 2.69
CA LEU A 33 0.31 1.72 2.69
C LEU A 33 0.08 1.08 4.05
N VAL A 34 0.48 1.75 5.14
CA VAL A 34 0.24 1.25 6.51
C VAL A 34 -1.26 0.99 6.75
N PRO A 35 -2.16 1.97 6.55
CA PRO A 35 -3.60 1.74 6.65
C PRO A 35 -4.13 0.69 5.68
N LYS A 36 -3.61 0.65 4.44
CA LYS A 36 -4.02 -0.37 3.46
C LYS A 36 -3.73 -1.78 3.95
N TRP A 37 -2.54 -2.02 4.50
CA TRP A 37 -2.14 -3.32 5.06
C TRP A 37 -3.00 -3.71 6.26
N LYS A 38 -3.23 -2.75 7.17
CA LYS A 38 -4.08 -2.95 8.35
C LYS A 38 -5.53 -3.26 7.97
N TRP A 39 -6.07 -2.54 6.99
CA TRP A 39 -7.41 -2.76 6.45
C TRP A 39 -7.55 -4.15 5.84
N ALA A 40 -6.59 -4.58 5.04
CA ALA A 40 -6.61 -5.91 4.43
C ALA A 40 -6.65 -7.02 5.49
N GLY A 41 -5.80 -6.92 6.52
CA GLY A 41 -5.82 -7.83 7.65
C GLY A 41 -7.14 -7.78 8.44
N HIS A 42 -7.67 -6.58 8.67
CA HIS A 42 -8.94 -6.39 9.37
C HIS A 42 -10.07 -7.10 8.63
N ILE A 43 -10.25 -6.83 7.34
CA ILE A 43 -11.32 -7.41 6.52
C ILE A 43 -11.30 -8.94 6.53
N GLN A 44 -10.14 -9.58 6.40
CA GLN A 44 -10.09 -11.05 6.39
C GLN A 44 -10.48 -11.69 7.72
N ARG A 45 -10.38 -10.94 8.83
CA ARG A 45 -10.75 -11.41 10.18
C ARG A 45 -12.18 -11.05 10.57
N VAL A 46 -12.88 -10.25 9.77
CA VAL A 46 -14.31 -9.98 9.96
C VAL A 46 -15.05 -11.28 9.65
N LYS A 47 -15.79 -11.80 10.64
CA LYS A 47 -16.57 -13.04 10.51
C LYS A 47 -17.96 -12.83 9.90
N ASP A 48 -18.40 -11.58 9.78
CA ASP A 48 -19.72 -11.22 9.29
C ASP A 48 -19.74 -11.20 7.74
N GLU A 49 -20.89 -11.51 7.15
CA GLU A 49 -21.16 -11.38 5.70
C GLU A 49 -21.32 -9.91 5.24
N ARG A 50 -20.52 -9.00 5.81
CA ARG A 50 -20.56 -7.58 5.45
C ARG A 50 -20.18 -7.40 3.99
N TRP A 51 -20.86 -6.46 3.33
CA TRP A 51 -20.53 -6.00 2.00
C TRP A 51 -19.04 -5.67 1.82
N SER A 52 -18.37 -5.13 2.84
CA SER A 52 -16.94 -4.85 2.80
C SER A 52 -16.08 -6.09 2.56
N TYR A 53 -16.40 -7.23 3.19
CA TYR A 53 -15.72 -8.50 2.96
C TYR A 53 -16.03 -9.05 1.56
N ILE A 54 -17.32 -9.10 1.22
CA ILE A 54 -17.80 -9.62 -0.07
C ILE A 54 -17.14 -8.87 -1.22
N VAL A 55 -17.21 -7.54 -1.23
CA VAL A 55 -16.64 -6.69 -2.30
C VAL A 55 -15.12 -6.82 -2.37
N THR A 56 -14.42 -6.95 -1.23
CA THR A 56 -12.95 -7.09 -1.21
C THR A 56 -12.50 -8.44 -1.77
N ASN A 57 -13.24 -9.51 -1.47
CA ASN A 57 -12.91 -10.88 -1.89
C ASN A 57 -13.54 -11.25 -3.25
N TRP A 58 -14.41 -10.39 -3.79
CA TRP A 58 -15.12 -10.64 -5.03
C TRP A 58 -14.16 -10.78 -6.22
N TYR A 59 -14.29 -11.90 -6.93
CA TYR A 59 -13.52 -12.20 -8.12
C TYR A 59 -14.45 -12.66 -9.24
N PRO A 60 -14.66 -11.83 -10.29
CA PRO A 60 -15.47 -12.26 -11.42
C PRO A 60 -14.69 -13.30 -12.23
N ARG A 61 -15.08 -14.58 -12.10
CA ARG A 61 -14.44 -15.72 -12.78
C ARG A 61 -14.74 -15.74 -14.28
N ASP A 62 -15.93 -15.32 -14.67
CA ASP A 62 -16.45 -15.52 -16.02
C ASP A 62 -16.19 -14.35 -16.97
N SER A 63 -15.60 -13.26 -16.48
CA SER A 63 -15.31 -12.07 -17.30
C SER A 63 -13.82 -11.95 -17.62
N LYS A 64 -13.48 -11.94 -18.91
CA LYS A 64 -12.16 -11.49 -19.37
C LYS A 64 -12.09 -9.96 -19.25
N ARG A 65 -10.97 -9.44 -18.75
CA ARG A 65 -10.76 -7.99 -18.70
C ARG A 65 -10.62 -7.43 -20.11
N ARG A 66 -11.25 -6.28 -20.37
CA ARG A 66 -11.09 -5.53 -21.61
C ARG A 66 -9.62 -5.13 -21.81
N ARG A 67 -9.17 -5.09 -23.07
CA ARG A 67 -7.83 -4.60 -23.44
C ARG A 67 -7.60 -3.20 -22.85
N GLY A 68 -6.39 -2.93 -22.38
CA GLY A 68 -5.98 -1.63 -21.81
C GLY A 68 -6.22 -1.46 -20.30
N ARG A 69 -6.96 -2.35 -19.62
CA ARG A 69 -7.07 -2.29 -18.14
C ARG A 69 -5.86 -2.95 -17.46
N PRO A 70 -5.27 -2.31 -16.42
CA PRO A 70 -4.16 -2.90 -15.67
C PRO A 70 -4.49 -4.30 -15.13
N LEU A 71 -3.52 -5.22 -15.25
CA LEU A 71 -3.67 -6.58 -14.74
C LEU A 71 -3.71 -6.60 -13.20
N ARG A 72 -2.98 -5.70 -12.53
CA ARG A 72 -2.93 -5.62 -11.07
C ARG A 72 -4.29 -5.23 -10.48
N ARG A 73 -4.74 -5.97 -9.47
CA ARG A 73 -5.92 -5.67 -8.65
C ARG A 73 -5.49 -4.92 -7.38
N TRP A 74 -6.46 -4.42 -6.62
CA TRP A 74 -6.22 -3.81 -5.32
C TRP A 74 -5.40 -4.69 -4.38
N SER A 75 -5.62 -6.01 -4.39
CA SER A 75 -4.87 -6.99 -3.58
C SER A 75 -3.55 -7.45 -4.21
N GLY A 76 -3.17 -6.93 -5.38
CA GLY A 76 -2.01 -7.41 -6.13
C GLY A 76 -0.67 -7.11 -5.44
N ASP A 77 -0.54 -5.94 -4.84
CA ASP A 77 0.61 -5.59 -4.00
C ASP A 77 0.66 -6.40 -2.71
N ILE A 78 -0.48 -6.69 -2.11
CA ILE A 78 -0.59 -7.58 -0.94
C ILE A 78 -0.13 -9.01 -1.30
N THR A 79 -0.61 -9.52 -2.43
CA THR A 79 -0.26 -10.84 -2.97
C THR A 79 1.24 -10.94 -3.29
N GLN A 80 1.87 -9.84 -3.68
CA GLN A 80 3.30 -9.79 -3.97
C GLN A 80 4.17 -9.99 -2.71
N ILE A 81 3.64 -9.65 -1.53
CA ILE A 81 4.36 -9.77 -0.25
C ILE A 81 3.95 -11.04 0.50
N ALA A 82 2.64 -11.25 0.70
CA ALA A 82 2.11 -12.36 1.52
C ALA A 82 1.69 -13.59 0.69
N GLY A 83 1.91 -13.56 -0.64
CA GLY A 83 1.59 -14.68 -1.53
C GLY A 83 0.11 -14.81 -1.89
N LYS A 84 -0.22 -15.84 -2.69
CA LYS A 84 -1.60 -16.12 -3.17
C LYS A 84 -2.57 -16.45 -2.02
N THR A 85 -2.06 -17.00 -0.92
CA THR A 85 -2.81 -17.38 0.28
C THR A 85 -2.77 -16.31 1.36
N TRP A 86 -2.51 -15.03 1.01
CA TRP A 86 -2.43 -13.92 1.96
C TRP A 86 -3.65 -13.81 2.86
N ALA A 87 -4.85 -14.19 2.39
CA ALA A 87 -6.06 -14.18 3.20
C ALA A 87 -5.96 -15.09 4.44
N ARG A 88 -5.28 -16.24 4.32
CA ARG A 88 -5.00 -17.13 5.45
C ARG A 88 -3.92 -16.54 6.35
N ALA A 89 -2.86 -15.98 5.76
CA ALA A 89 -1.80 -15.32 6.53
C ALA A 89 -2.33 -14.13 7.33
N ALA A 90 -3.31 -13.40 6.79
CA ALA A 90 -4.00 -12.29 7.44
C ALA A 90 -4.81 -12.70 8.68
N MET A 91 -5.15 -13.99 8.85
CA MET A 91 -5.87 -14.45 10.03
C MET A 91 -5.01 -14.35 11.29
N ASP A 92 -3.72 -14.68 11.18
CA ASP A 92 -2.79 -14.52 12.29
C ASP A 92 -2.28 -13.07 12.35
N ARG A 93 -2.60 -12.38 13.46
CA ARG A 93 -2.20 -10.99 13.67
C ARG A 93 -0.69 -10.82 13.78
N LYS A 94 0.03 -11.80 14.36
CA LYS A 94 1.47 -11.67 14.59
C LYS A 94 2.25 -11.77 13.29
N SER A 95 2.00 -12.80 12.48
CA SER A 95 2.60 -12.90 11.14
C SER A 95 2.19 -11.74 10.23
N TRP A 96 0.93 -11.29 10.30
CA TRP A 96 0.48 -10.14 9.51
C TRP A 96 1.21 -8.84 9.86
N LEU A 97 1.45 -8.58 11.15
CA LEU A 97 2.20 -7.43 11.61
C LEU A 97 3.67 -7.49 11.15
N LEU A 98 4.29 -8.66 11.24
CA LEU A 98 5.70 -8.86 10.85
C LEU A 98 5.94 -8.57 9.36
N MET A 99 4.94 -8.81 8.50
CA MET A 99 5.00 -8.50 7.07
C MET A 99 4.71 -7.03 6.72
N GLU A 100 4.23 -6.21 7.67
CA GLU A 100 3.89 -4.79 7.42
C GLU A 100 5.13 -3.97 7.00
N GLU A 101 6.28 -4.24 7.63
CA GLU A 101 7.54 -3.59 7.27
C GLU A 101 7.94 -3.89 5.83
N ALA A 102 7.86 -5.17 5.42
CA ALA A 102 8.16 -5.58 4.05
C ALA A 102 7.21 -4.92 3.03
N PHE A 103 5.93 -4.78 3.37
CA PHE A 103 4.95 -4.12 2.51
C PHE A 103 5.21 -2.61 2.37
N THR A 104 5.53 -1.95 3.48
CA THR A 104 5.74 -0.49 3.51
C THR A 104 7.12 -0.07 2.99
N ALA A 105 8.12 -0.95 3.04
CA ALA A 105 9.46 -0.71 2.51
C ALA A 105 9.53 -0.84 0.98
N LYS A 106 8.75 -1.75 0.35
CA LYS A 106 8.92 -2.11 -1.07
C LYS A 106 8.30 -1.12 -2.07
N CYS A 107 7.45 -0.20 -1.61
CA CYS A 107 6.74 0.76 -2.47
C CYS A 107 7.40 2.16 -2.53
N GLY A 108 8.72 2.24 -2.41
CA GLY A 108 9.45 3.41 -2.91
C GLY A 108 9.27 3.54 -4.44
N PRO A 109 9.39 4.75 -5.04
CA PRO A 109 9.03 5.04 -6.44
C PRO A 109 9.91 4.36 -7.52
N TYR A 110 10.67 3.31 -7.19
CA TYR A 110 11.60 2.64 -8.09
C TYR A 110 11.53 1.12 -7.93
N ASN A 111 10.37 0.53 -8.17
CA ASN A 111 10.28 -0.89 -8.50
C ASN A 111 9.64 -1.02 -9.88
N LYS A 112 10.48 -0.85 -10.91
CA LYS A 112 10.12 -1.14 -12.30
C LYS A 112 10.05 -2.67 -12.45
N TYR A 113 8.90 -3.13 -12.91
CA TYR A 113 8.57 -4.45 -13.49
C TYR A 113 9.23 -5.67 -12.87
#